data_AF-U2R4E6-F1
#
_entry.id   AF-U2R4E6-F1
#
_cell.length_a   1.000
_cell.length_b   1.000
_cell.length_c   1.000
_cell.angle_alpha   90.00
_cell.angle_beta   90.00
_cell.angle_gamma   90.00
#
_symmetry.space_group_name_H-M   'P 1'
#
loop_
_entity.id
_entity.type
_entity.pdbx_description
1 polymer ?
#
loop_
_entity_poly.entity_id
_entity_poly.type
_entity_poly.pdbx_seq_one_letter_code
_entity_poly.pdbx_strand_id
1 'polypeptide(L)'
;MLYDDAKNILYASERAEYFVKKLGLDFSKINKNDIIYLLNEEFTRAIKEEKEDSDFFDSSECLRVLCGYLYCLGDISDIPLLEKVKYSFDMDVDIAIDFAWIESLKNGGIKTKYTQTRKEIIKGFVDYYESWL
;
A
#
# COMPACT_ATOMS: atom_id res chain seq x y z
N MET A 1 -5.31 -9.32 -16.34
CA MET A 1 -5.11 -8.03 -15.63
C MET A 1 -3.90 -8.17 -14.72
N LEU A 2 -3.31 -7.09 -14.18
CA LEU A 2 -2.07 -7.18 -13.38
C LEU A 2 -2.18 -8.19 -12.21
N TYR A 3 -3.36 -8.30 -11.61
CA TYR A 3 -3.65 -9.28 -10.56
C TYR A 3 -3.61 -10.75 -11.03
N ASP A 4 -4.03 -11.03 -12.27
CA ASP A 4 -4.04 -12.40 -12.81
C ASP A 4 -2.64 -12.99 -12.93
N ASP A 5 -1.65 -12.12 -13.16
CA ASP A 5 -0.25 -12.50 -13.20
C ASP A 5 0.30 -12.66 -11.78
N ALA A 6 -0.04 -11.73 -10.88
CA ALA A 6 0.44 -11.71 -9.50
C ALA A 6 -0.14 -12.83 -8.61
N LYS A 7 -1.37 -13.31 -8.88
CA LYS A 7 -2.04 -14.31 -8.03
C LYS A 7 -1.29 -15.64 -7.91
N ASN A 8 -0.45 -15.97 -8.88
CA ASN A 8 0.36 -17.19 -8.86
C ASN A 8 1.67 -17.05 -8.06
N ILE A 9 2.03 -15.83 -7.66
CA ILE A 9 3.18 -15.56 -6.79
C ILE A 9 2.76 -15.86 -5.35
N LEU A 10 3.51 -16.75 -4.70
CA LEU A 10 3.15 -17.30 -3.39
C LEU A 10 3.42 -16.31 -2.26
N TYR A 11 4.61 -15.69 -2.24
CA TYR A 11 5.03 -14.80 -1.15
C TYR A 11 4.53 -13.37 -1.35
N ALA A 12 4.05 -12.74 -0.27
CA ALA A 12 3.55 -11.37 -0.30
C ALA A 12 4.64 -10.36 -0.68
N SER A 13 5.86 -10.55 -0.19
CA SER A 13 7.04 -9.74 -0.54
C SER A 13 7.35 -9.79 -2.04
N GLU A 14 7.32 -10.97 -2.67
CA GLU A 14 7.51 -11.12 -4.12
C GLU A 14 6.39 -10.45 -4.93
N ARG A 15 5.14 -10.50 -4.45
CA ARG A 15 4.02 -9.77 -5.06
C ARG A 15 4.19 -8.26 -4.95
N ALA A 16 4.65 -7.78 -3.80
CA ALA A 16 4.96 -6.39 -3.56
C ALA A 16 6.01 -5.89 -4.57
N GLU A 17 7.11 -6.62 -4.72
CA GLU A 17 8.17 -6.33 -5.70
C GLU A 17 7.65 -6.38 -7.14
N TYR A 18 6.81 -7.38 -7.47
CA TYR A 18 6.16 -7.48 -8.77
C TYR A 18 5.33 -6.24 -9.08
N PHE A 19 4.49 -5.78 -8.14
CA PHE A 19 3.68 -4.58 -8.33
C PHE A 19 4.53 -3.32 -8.48
N VAL A 20 5.57 -3.14 -7.67
CA VAL A 20 6.49 -2.00 -7.81
C VAL A 20 7.14 -1.98 -9.20
N LYS A 21 7.68 -3.11 -9.66
CA LYS A 21 8.30 -3.21 -11.00
C LYS A 21 7.34 -2.97 -12.15
N LYS A 22 6.08 -3.40 -12.03
CA LYS A 22 5.09 -3.29 -13.10
C LYS A 22 4.39 -1.94 -13.15
N LEU A 23 4.10 -1.37 -12.00
CA LEU A 23 3.43 -0.06 -11.89
C LEU A 23 4.45 1.09 -12.00
N GLY A 24 5.69 0.87 -11.57
CA GLY A 24 6.69 1.92 -11.41
C GLY A 24 6.30 2.91 -10.30
N LEU A 25 7.05 4.01 -10.19
CA LEU A 25 6.82 5.07 -9.19
C LEU A 25 6.39 6.41 -9.83
N ASP A 26 6.08 6.41 -11.13
CA ASP A 26 5.49 7.55 -11.82
C ASP A 26 3.97 7.53 -11.67
N PHE A 27 3.49 8.08 -10.55
CA PHE A 27 2.07 8.10 -10.19
C PHE A 27 1.17 8.79 -11.22
N SER A 28 1.71 9.65 -12.09
CA SER A 28 0.93 10.29 -13.16
C SER A 28 0.46 9.32 -14.24
N LYS A 29 1.08 8.14 -14.32
CA LYS A 29 0.77 7.07 -15.30
C LYS A 29 -0.06 5.93 -14.72
N ILE A 30 -0.37 5.98 -13.42
CA ILE A 30 -1.05 4.89 -12.72
C ILE A 30 -2.52 5.25 -12.51
N ASN A 31 -3.41 4.33 -12.88
CA ASN A 31 -4.84 4.48 -12.62
C ASN A 31 -5.17 4.10 -11.17
N LYS A 32 -5.70 5.04 -10.39
CA LYS A 32 -6.11 4.83 -8.99
C LYS A 32 -7.08 3.63 -8.83
N ASN A 33 -8.00 3.43 -9.77
CA ASN A 33 -8.99 2.36 -9.67
C ASN A 33 -8.35 0.97 -9.78
N ASP A 34 -7.24 0.85 -10.52
CA ASP A 34 -6.49 -0.41 -10.59
C ASP A 34 -5.84 -0.71 -9.25
N ILE A 35 -5.31 0.31 -8.56
CA ILE A 35 -4.76 0.15 -7.20
C ILE A 35 -5.83 -0.23 -6.19
N ILE A 36 -7.01 0.39 -6.24
CA ILE A 36 -8.14 0.03 -5.38
C ILE A 36 -8.54 -1.43 -5.61
N TYR A 37 -8.62 -1.87 -6.88
CA TYR A 37 -8.92 -3.25 -7.21
C TYR A 37 -7.86 -4.22 -6.64
N LEU A 38 -6.58 -3.96 -6.91
CA LEU A 38 -5.47 -4.79 -6.42
C LEU A 38 -5.45 -4.87 -4.89
N LEU A 39 -5.67 -3.74 -4.20
CA LEU A 39 -5.69 -3.68 -2.75
C LEU A 39 -6.83 -4.52 -2.16
N ASN A 40 -8.02 -4.49 -2.76
CA ASN A 40 -9.13 -5.30 -2.29
C ASN A 40 -8.88 -6.80 -2.49
N GLU A 41 -8.33 -7.19 -3.64
CA GLU A 41 -8.02 -8.58 -3.92
C GLU A 41 -6.93 -9.14 -2.99
N GLU A 42 -5.84 -8.39 -2.79
CA GLU A 42 -4.78 -8.78 -1.85
C GLU A 42 -5.28 -8.76 -0.40
N PHE A 43 -6.18 -7.85 -0.05
CA PHE A 43 -6.79 -7.83 1.28
C PHE A 43 -7.64 -9.07 1.53
N THR A 44 -8.46 -9.48 0.56
CA THR A 44 -9.24 -10.74 0.63
C THR A 44 -8.32 -11.96 0.73
N ARG A 45 -7.21 -11.97 -0.02
CA ARG A 45 -6.21 -13.02 0.04
C ARG A 45 -5.55 -13.11 1.42
N ALA A 46 -5.09 -11.99 1.97
CA ALA A 46 -4.45 -11.93 3.28
C ALA A 46 -5.38 -12.45 4.40
N ILE A 47 -6.68 -12.11 4.36
CA ILE A 47 -7.66 -12.64 5.33
C ILE A 47 -7.76 -14.16 5.25
N LYS A 48 -7.68 -14.72 4.04
CA LYS A 48 -7.75 -16.16 3.83
C LYS A 48 -6.49 -16.84 4.33
N GLU A 49 -5.31 -16.32 3.97
CA GLU A 49 -4.01 -16.87 4.37
C GLU A 49 -3.81 -16.83 5.89
N GLU A 50 -4.23 -15.75 6.56
CA GLU A 50 -4.21 -15.64 8.03
C GLU A 50 -5.09 -16.70 8.70
N LYS A 51 -6.32 -16.91 8.18
CA LYS A 51 -7.26 -17.90 8.74
C LYS A 51 -6.80 -19.34 8.55
N GLU A 52 -6.02 -19.60 7.51
CA GLU A 52 -5.51 -20.92 7.16
C GLU A 52 -4.17 -21.23 7.86
N ASP A 53 -3.64 -20.33 8.70
CA ASP A 53 -2.33 -20.43 9.38
C ASP A 53 -1.23 -20.84 8.38
N SER A 54 -1.22 -20.16 7.23
CA SER A 54 -0.41 -20.54 6.09
C SER A 54 1.06 -20.15 6.28
N ASP A 55 2.00 -21.02 5.90
CA ASP A 55 3.43 -20.69 5.79
C ASP A 55 3.70 -19.52 4.82
N PHE A 56 2.74 -19.17 3.97
CA PHE A 56 2.79 -18.03 3.04
C PHE A 56 2.23 -16.74 3.62
N PHE A 57 1.73 -16.77 4.87
CA PHE A 57 1.37 -15.59 5.62
C PHE A 57 2.64 -14.84 6.03
N ASP A 58 3.24 -14.17 5.04
CA ASP A 58 4.26 -13.17 5.24
C ASP A 58 3.56 -11.82 5.34
N SER A 59 3.87 -11.11 6.43
CA SER A 59 3.28 -9.84 6.82
C SER A 59 3.07 -8.91 5.64
N SER A 60 1.95 -8.18 5.70
CA SER A 60 1.50 -6.96 5.03
C SER A 60 2.32 -6.22 3.93
N GLU A 61 3.51 -6.60 3.48
CA GLU A 61 4.37 -5.88 2.53
C GLU A 61 3.62 -5.54 1.23
N CYS A 62 2.93 -6.53 0.64
CA CYS A 62 2.11 -6.28 -0.54
C CYS A 62 0.98 -5.29 -0.26
N LEU A 63 0.30 -5.43 0.90
CA LEU A 63 -0.74 -4.50 1.31
C LEU A 63 -0.16 -3.11 1.59
N ARG A 64 1.02 -3.00 2.20
CA ARG A 64 1.73 -1.75 2.52
C ARG A 64 2.10 -1.01 1.25
N VAL A 65 2.65 -1.71 0.26
CA VAL A 65 2.93 -1.16 -1.08
C VAL A 65 1.66 -0.60 -1.71
N LEU A 66 0.60 -1.41 -1.80
CA LEU A 66 -0.65 -1.00 -2.45
C LEU A 66 -1.37 0.14 -1.70
N CYS A 67 -1.32 0.11 -0.38
CA CYS A 67 -1.74 1.21 0.50
C CYS A 67 -0.94 2.49 0.24
N GLY A 68 0.38 2.40 0.07
CA GLY A 68 1.24 3.52 -0.28
C GLY A 68 0.93 4.09 -1.66
N TYR A 69 0.70 3.24 -2.67
CA TYR A 69 0.20 3.67 -3.98
C TYR A 69 -1.14 4.42 -3.85
N LEU A 70 -2.08 3.87 -3.09
CA LEU A 70 -3.38 4.50 -2.89
C LEU A 70 -3.26 5.85 -2.17
N TYR A 71 -2.36 5.97 -1.19
CA TYR A 71 -2.06 7.26 -0.56
C TYR A 71 -1.46 8.26 -1.55
N CYS A 72 -0.53 7.83 -2.42
CA CYS A 72 0.10 8.71 -3.40
C CYS A 72 -0.93 9.26 -4.41
N LEU A 73 -1.83 8.40 -4.89
CA LEU A 73 -2.83 8.71 -5.93
C LEU A 73 -4.13 9.29 -5.39
N GLY A 74 -4.48 8.96 -4.15
CA GLY A 74 -5.82 9.11 -3.60
C GLY A 74 -6.07 10.43 -2.88
N ASP A 75 -7.23 10.51 -2.25
CA ASP A 75 -7.68 11.67 -1.49
C ASP A 75 -8.41 11.23 -0.23
N ILE A 76 -9.09 12.17 0.42
CA ILE A 76 -9.81 11.92 1.67
C ILE A 76 -10.88 10.81 1.55
N SER A 77 -11.43 10.58 0.34
CA SER A 77 -12.42 9.54 0.09
C SER A 77 -11.86 8.12 0.18
N ASP A 78 -10.54 7.96 0.06
CA ASP A 78 -9.87 6.66 0.09
C ASP A 78 -9.47 6.23 1.52
N ILE A 79 -9.60 7.13 2.49
CA ILE A 79 -9.28 6.88 3.91
C ILE A 79 -9.99 5.65 4.50
N PRO A 80 -11.30 5.44 4.27
CA PRO A 80 -11.98 4.27 4.85
C PRO A 80 -11.36 2.94 4.41
N LEU A 81 -10.84 2.85 3.18
CA LEU A 81 -10.16 1.65 2.70
C LEU A 81 -8.77 1.51 3.35
N LEU A 82 -8.01 2.61 3.43
CA LEU A 82 -6.70 2.63 4.08
C LEU A 82 -6.79 2.25 5.57
N GLU A 83 -7.74 2.83 6.31
CA GLU A 83 -7.99 2.50 7.72
C GLU A 83 -8.43 1.05 7.88
N LYS A 84 -9.36 0.57 7.04
CA LYS A 84 -9.80 -0.83 7.05
C LYS A 84 -8.61 -1.77 6.91
N VAL A 85 -7.74 -1.53 5.94
CA VAL A 85 -6.57 -2.39 5.69
C VAL A 85 -5.57 -2.29 6.85
N LYS A 86 -5.17 -1.08 7.25
CA LYS A 86 -4.21 -0.84 8.35
C LYS A 86 -4.63 -1.47 9.67
N TYR A 87 -5.91 -1.43 10.02
CA TYR A 87 -6.37 -1.95 11.30
C TYR A 87 -6.78 -3.44 11.26
N SER A 88 -6.73 -4.08 10.10
CA SER A 88 -7.00 -5.52 9.99
C SER A 88 -5.75 -6.39 10.10
N PHE A 89 -4.57 -5.83 9.80
CA PHE A 89 -3.30 -6.56 9.81
C PHE A 89 -2.23 -5.73 10.51
N ASP A 90 -1.25 -6.39 11.13
CA ASP A 90 -0.07 -5.68 11.60
C ASP A 90 0.74 -5.13 10.41
N MET A 91 0.94 -3.82 10.43
CA MET A 91 1.66 -3.06 9.40
C MET A 91 2.73 -2.16 10.03
N ASP A 92 3.05 -2.32 11.32
CA ASP A 92 3.97 -1.43 12.04
C ASP A 92 5.45 -1.79 11.78
N VAL A 93 5.87 -1.68 10.51
CA VAL A 93 7.24 -1.93 10.04
C VAL A 93 7.66 -0.89 8.98
N ASP A 94 8.87 -0.35 9.15
CA ASP A 94 9.57 0.59 8.25
C ASP A 94 8.70 1.65 7.54
N ILE A 95 8.35 1.41 6.27
CA ILE A 95 7.46 2.26 5.47
C ILE A 95 6.11 1.57 5.31
N ALA A 96 5.13 2.07 6.05
CA ALA A 96 3.75 1.63 6.00
C ALA A 96 2.80 2.82 6.14
N ILE A 97 1.54 2.62 5.72
CA ILE A 97 0.48 3.56 6.10
C ILE A 97 0.36 3.57 7.62
N ASP A 98 0.61 4.72 8.21
CA ASP A 98 0.45 4.95 9.63
C ASP A 98 -0.56 6.08 9.90
N PHE A 99 -0.71 6.40 11.18
CA PHE A 99 -1.53 7.52 11.62
C PHE A 99 -1.15 8.84 10.94
N ALA A 100 0.15 9.14 10.81
CA ALA A 100 0.62 10.40 10.23
C ALA A 100 0.26 10.53 8.75
N TRP A 101 0.25 9.43 8.00
CA TRP A 101 -0.18 9.41 6.60
C TRP A 101 -1.69 9.66 6.51
N ILE A 102 -2.50 8.93 7.27
CA ILE A 102 -3.96 9.09 7.27
C ILE A 102 -4.35 10.52 7.67
N GLU A 103 -3.76 11.07 8.74
CA GLU A 103 -4.02 12.46 9.15
C GLU A 103 -3.54 13.48 8.12
N SER A 104 -2.44 13.20 7.42
CA SER A 104 -1.98 14.02 6.29
C SER A 104 -3.01 14.03 5.15
N LEU A 105 -3.73 12.94 4.87
CA LEU A 105 -4.86 12.98 3.92
C LEU A 105 -6.02 13.82 4.44
N LYS A 106 -6.41 13.66 5.72
CA LYS A 106 -7.54 14.39 6.33
C LYS A 106 -7.33 15.91 6.33
N ASN A 107 -6.08 16.35 6.52
CA ASN A 107 -5.75 17.77 6.63
C ASN A 107 -5.29 18.42 5.30
N GLY A 108 -5.37 17.71 4.18
CA GLY A 108 -4.97 18.20 2.87
C GLY A 108 -3.46 18.25 2.62
N GLY A 109 -2.67 17.47 3.39
CA GLY A 109 -1.23 17.34 3.21
C GLY A 109 -0.42 18.43 3.91
N ILE A 110 -1.03 19.13 4.87
CA ILE A 110 -0.41 20.22 5.61
C ILE A 110 0.46 19.65 6.74
N LYS A 111 1.68 20.17 6.86
CA LYS A 111 2.62 19.79 7.93
C LYS A 111 2.08 20.26 9.29
N THR A 112 2.10 19.37 10.26
CA THR A 112 1.74 19.67 11.66
C THR A 112 2.81 19.13 12.61
N LYS A 113 2.59 19.24 13.92
CA LYS A 113 3.43 18.54 14.91
C LYS A 113 3.32 17.01 14.85
N TYR A 114 2.30 16.47 14.17
CA TYR A 114 2.01 15.04 14.08
C TYR A 114 2.14 14.50 12.65
N THR A 115 2.26 15.36 11.64
CA THR A 115 2.25 14.98 10.23
C THR A 115 3.36 15.70 9.47
N GLN A 116 3.96 14.99 8.52
CA GLN A 116 4.78 15.60 7.48
C GLN A 116 3.88 16.14 6.35
N THR A 117 4.44 16.97 5.46
CA THR A 117 3.72 17.31 4.23
C THR A 117 3.48 16.07 3.40
N ARG A 118 2.39 16.07 2.61
CA ARG A 118 2.12 14.97 1.67
C ARG A 118 3.29 14.73 0.71
N LYS A 119 3.97 15.79 0.28
CA LYS A 119 5.16 15.70 -0.59
C LYS A 119 6.33 14.98 0.09
N GLU A 120 6.60 15.27 1.37
CA GLU A 120 7.66 14.59 2.14
C GLU A 120 7.34 13.10 2.31
N ILE A 121 6.08 12.76 2.61
CA ILE A 121 5.63 11.36 2.77
C ILE A 121 5.77 10.59 1.45
N ILE A 122 5.27 11.16 0.33
CA ILE A 122 5.42 10.54 -0.99
C ILE A 122 6.89 10.36 -1.35
N LYS A 123 7.75 11.34 -1.04
CA LYS A 123 9.19 11.21 -1.27
C LYS A 123 9.79 10.05 -0.48
N GLY A 124 9.45 9.91 0.80
CA GLY A 124 9.91 8.78 1.61
C GLY A 124 9.49 7.42 1.03
N PHE A 125 8.23 7.30 0.58
CA PHE A 125 7.73 6.11 -0.11
C PHE A 125 8.53 5.81 -1.39
N VAL A 126 8.75 6.82 -2.23
CA VAL A 126 9.53 6.66 -3.47
C VAL A 126 10.96 6.24 -3.17
N ASP A 127 11.65 6.94 -2.26
CA ASP A 127 13.06 6.67 -1.93
C ASP A 127 13.26 5.22 -1.42
N TYR A 128 12.28 4.67 -0.69
CA TYR A 128 12.35 3.29 -0.20
C TYR A 128 12.18 2.26 -1.30
N TYR A 129 11.15 2.41 -2.14
CA TYR A 129 10.83 1.44 -3.19
C TYR A 129 11.62 1.66 -4.49
N GLU A 130 12.38 2.75 -4.63
CA GLU A 130 13.24 3.00 -5.79
C GLU A 130 14.28 1.88 -5.99
N SER A 131 14.79 1.30 -4.89
CA SER A 131 15.75 0.19 -4.95
C SER A 131 15.19 -1.12 -5.51
N TRP A 132 13.86 -1.21 -5.69
CA TRP A 132 13.18 -2.40 -6.21
C TRP A 132 12.93 -2.32 -7.72
N LEU A 133 13.21 -1.17 -8.35
CA LEU A 133 13.09 -0.95 -9.79
C LEU A 133 14.36 -1.41 -10.53
#